data_AF-A0A2E3B2D4-F1
#
_entry.id   AF-A0A2E3B2D4-F1
#
_cell.length_a   1.000
_cell.length_b   1.000
_cell.length_c   1.000
_cell.angle_alpha   90.00
_cell.angle_beta   90.00
_cell.angle_gamma   90.00
#
_symmetry.space_group_name_H-M   'P 1'
#
loop_
_entity.id
_entity.type
_entity.pdbx_description
1 polymer ?
#
loop_
_entity_poly.entity_id
_entity_poly.type
_entity_poly.pdbx_seq_one_letter_code
_entity_poly.pdbx_strand_id
1 'polypeptide(L)'
;MKIDEIRQLNDMDLGKELIEQHKALMNLRFSKATLQLTNTNEIGNTKKIIARINTVINERRISEELNSHTQKIDQDDSSNEGKDGISGT
;
A
#
# COMPACT_ATOMS: atom_id res chain seq x y z
N MET A 1 -2.76 16.93 -0.58
CA MET A 1 -3.33 15.74 -1.23
C MET A 1 -4.37 15.09 -0.34
N LYS A 2 -5.57 14.88 -0.89
CA LYS A 2 -6.66 14.14 -0.24
C LYS A 2 -6.48 12.64 -0.48
N ILE A 3 -7.15 11.81 0.33
CA ILE A 3 -7.03 10.36 0.21
C ILE A 3 -7.61 9.82 -1.10
N ASP A 4 -8.66 10.48 -1.62
CA ASP A 4 -9.33 10.07 -2.85
C ASP A 4 -8.40 10.16 -4.07
N GLU A 5 -7.59 11.22 -4.12
CA GLU A 5 -6.56 11.44 -5.14
C GLU A 5 -5.48 10.35 -5.09
N ILE A 6 -5.04 9.98 -3.88
CA ILE A 6 -4.01 8.94 -3.68
C ILE A 6 -4.54 7.58 -4.15
N ARG A 7 -5.81 7.25 -3.89
CA ARG A 7 -6.41 5.97 -4.29
C ARG A 7 -6.58 5.82 -5.80
N GLN A 8 -6.71 6.92 -6.53
CA GLN A 8 -6.82 6.94 -7.99
C GLN A 8 -5.48 6.71 -8.71
N LEU A 9 -4.35 6.89 -8.02
CA LEU A 9 -3.03 6.68 -8.61
C LEU A 9 -2.73 5.20 -8.85
N ASN A 10 -1.99 4.92 -9.91
CA ASN A 10 -1.44 3.60 -10.18
C ASN A 10 -0.24 3.30 -9.24
N ASP A 11 0.13 2.03 -9.08
CA ASP A 11 1.20 1.63 -8.14
C ASP A 11 2.55 2.28 -8.45
N MET A 12 2.88 2.41 -9.74
CA MET A 12 4.10 3.10 -10.18
C MET A 12 4.08 4.59 -9.79
N ASP A 13 2.92 5.25 -9.93
CA ASP A 13 2.80 6.67 -9.65
C ASP A 13 2.71 6.94 -8.15
N LEU A 14 2.13 6.03 -7.36
CA LEU A 14 2.24 6.05 -5.90
C LEU A 14 3.70 6.01 -5.44
N GLY A 15 4.51 5.15 -6.05
CA GLY A 15 5.95 5.06 -5.77
C GLY A 15 6.70 6.35 -6.10
N LYS A 16 6.41 6.97 -7.25
CA LYS A 16 7.00 8.27 -7.63
C LYS A 16 6.59 9.38 -6.68
N GLU A 17 5.28 9.48 -6.39
CA GLU A 17 4.72 10.48 -5.48
C GLU A 17 5.34 10.34 -4.09
N LEU A 18 5.52 9.12 -3.59
CA LEU A 18 6.18 8.86 -2.31
C LEU A 18 7.60 9.48 -2.28
N ILE A 19 8.40 9.25 -3.33
CA ILE A 19 9.76 9.81 -3.44
C ILE A 19 9.71 11.33 -3.47
N GLU A 20 8.78 11.91 -4.22
CA GLU A 20 8.61 13.36 -4.32
C GLU A 20 8.24 13.99 -2.97
N GLN A 21 7.30 13.40 -2.24
CA GLN A 21 6.92 13.86 -0.91
C GLN A 21 8.07 13.73 0.10
N HIS A 22 8.92 12.71 -0.01
CA HIS A 22 10.14 12.60 0.79
C HIS A 22 11.16 13.71 0.48
N LYS A 23 11.35 14.05 -0.80
CA LYS A 23 12.19 15.19 -1.21
C LYS A 23 11.63 16.52 -0.69
N ALA A 24 10.32 16.73 -0.81
CA ALA A 24 9.65 17.91 -0.27
C ALA A 24 9.86 18.03 1.25
N LEU A 25 9.72 16.93 1.99
CA LEU A 25 9.99 16.90 3.43
C LEU A 25 11.45 17.23 3.77
N MET A 26 12.40 16.77 2.96
CA MET A 26 13.82 17.09 3.13
C MET A 26 14.07 18.59 2.94
N ASN A 27 13.50 19.18 1.88
CA ASN A 27 13.58 20.61 1.63
C ASN A 27 12.98 21.42 2.78
N LEU A 28 11.80 21.03 3.28
CA LEU A 28 11.17 21.69 4.44
C LEU A 28 12.03 21.60 5.70
N ARG A 29 12.74 20.48 5.91
CA ARG A 29 13.69 20.34 7.03
C ARG A 29 14.90 21.26 6.87
N PHE A 30 15.42 21.42 5.66
CA PHE A 30 16.50 22.38 5.39
C PHE A 30 16.03 23.82 5.61
N SER A 31 14.88 24.21 5.06
CA SER A 31 14.30 25.54 5.29
C SER A 31 14.05 25.80 6.78
N LYS A 32 13.66 24.76 7.55
CA LYS A 32 13.55 24.86 9.01
C LYS A 32 14.90 25.12 9.66
N ALA A 33 15.95 24.42 9.24
CA ALA A 33 17.30 24.59 9.77
C ALA A 33 17.90 25.96 9.45
N THR A 34 17.59 26.52 8.28
CA THR A 34 18.03 27.87 7.87
C THR A 34 17.14 28.99 8.43
N LEU A 35 16.13 28.67 9.23
CA LEU A 35 15.14 29.61 9.77
C LEU A 35 14.35 30.38 8.68
N GLN A 36 14.28 29.84 7.46
CA GLN A 36 13.55 30.43 6.32
C GLN A 36 12.19 29.75 6.10
N LEU A 37 11.77 28.88 7.01
CA LEU A 37 10.49 28.20 6.91
C LEU A 37 9.34 29.16 7.25
N THR A 38 8.53 29.48 6.24
CA THR A 38 7.37 30.38 6.39
C THR A 38 6.18 29.70 7.06
N ASN A 39 5.94 28.41 6.77
CA ASN A 39 4.82 27.66 7.32
C ASN A 39 5.30 26.35 7.98
N THR A 40 5.18 26.29 9.30
CA THR A 40 5.57 25.10 10.10
C THR A 40 4.60 23.94 9.95
N ASN A 41 3.35 24.20 9.57
CA ASN A 41 2.34 23.17 9.37
C ASN A 41 2.64 22.27 8.16
N GLU A 42 3.38 22.78 7.17
CA GLU A 42 3.75 22.03 5.96
C GLU A 42 4.47 20.73 6.31
N ILE A 43 5.39 20.76 7.29
CA ILE A 43 6.10 19.56 7.74
C ILE A 43 5.12 18.49 8.24
N GLY A 44 4.10 18.89 9.01
CA GLY A 44 3.08 17.99 9.51
C GLY A 44 2.19 17.45 8.39
N ASN A 45 1.82 18.31 7.44
CA ASN A 45 0.99 17.95 6.30
C ASN A 45 1.70 16.98 5.36
N THR A 46 2.95 17.24 4.98
CA THR A 46 3.76 16.34 4.16
C THR A 46 3.94 14.98 4.81
N LYS A 47 4.19 14.92 6.12
CA LYS A 47 4.26 13.64 6.86
C LYS A 47 2.95 12.86 6.79
N LYS A 48 1.79 13.54 6.93
CA LYS A 48 0.47 12.90 6.81
C LYS A 48 0.22 12.38 5.39
N ILE A 49 0.69 13.09 4.37
CA ILE A 49 0.57 12.64 2.97
C ILE A 49 1.40 11.36 2.76
N ILE A 50 2.67 11.35 3.19
CA ILE A 50 3.53 10.16 3.13
C ILE A 50 2.88 8.96 3.83
N ALA A 51 2.33 9.18 5.04
CA ALA A 51 1.65 8.12 5.78
C ALA A 51 0.46 7.55 5.00
N ARG A 52 -0.38 8.39 4.41
CA ARG A 52 -1.53 7.97 3.59
C ARG A 52 -1.11 7.15 2.37
N ILE A 53 -0.06 7.57 1.66
CA ILE A 53 0.47 6.83 0.51
C ILE A 53 0.92 5.43 0.93
N ASN A 54 1.71 5.34 2.01
CA ASN A 54 2.16 4.06 2.55
C ASN A 54 1.00 3.17 2.99
N THR A 55 -0.05 3.74 3.59
CA THR A 55 -1.26 3.00 3.97
C THR A 55 -1.92 2.39 2.74
N VAL A 56 -2.14 3.16 1.66
CA VAL A 56 -2.77 2.66 0.44
C VAL A 56 -1.94 1.57 -0.23
N ILE A 57 -0.62 1.74 -0.31
CA ILE A 57 0.30 0.69 -0.82
C ILE A 57 0.14 -0.60 0.00
N ASN A 58 0.07 -0.49 1.32
CA ASN A 58 -0.08 -1.63 2.20
C ASN A 58 -1.48 -2.28 2.10
N GLU A 59 -2.54 -1.48 1.96
CA GLU A 59 -3.91 -1.96 1.71
C GLU A 59 -3.97 -2.80 0.43
N ARG A 60 -3.32 -2.35 -0.65
CA ARG A 60 -3.25 -3.08 -1.93
C ARG A 60 -2.50 -4.40 -1.76
N ARG A 61 -1.31 -4.38 -1.14
CA ARG A 61 -0.52 -5.59 -0.87
C ARG A 61 -1.30 -6.63 -0.06
N ILE A 62 -1.99 -6.21 1.01
CA ILE A 62 -2.80 -7.12 1.83
C ILE A 62 -3.95 -7.72 1.00
N SER A 63 -4.60 -6.91 0.15
CA SER A 63 -5.69 -7.39 -0.71
C SER A 63 -5.19 -8.43 -1.73
N GLU A 64 -4.02 -8.21 -2.32
CA GLU A 64 -3.37 -9.17 -3.23
C GLU A 64 -3.01 -10.48 -2.51
N GLU A 65 -2.45 -10.40 -1.30
CA GLU A 65 -2.11 -11.57 -0.48
C GLU A 65 -3.36 -12.39 -0.13
N LEU A 66 -4.45 -11.75 0.29
CA LEU A 66 -5.73 -12.42 0.59
C LEU A 66 -6.30 -13.12 -0.66
N ASN A 67 -6.29 -12.45 -1.81
CA ASN A 67 -6.74 -13.05 -3.07
C ASN A 67 -5.89 -14.27 -3.44
N SER A 68 -4.56 -14.19 -3.24
CA SER A 68 -3.64 -15.31 -3.48
C SER A 68 -3.86 -16.50 -2.53
N HIS A 69 -4.36 -16.24 -1.32
CA HIS A 69 -4.67 -17.26 -0.33
C HIS A 69 -5.95 -18.01 -0.67
N THR A 70 -7.00 -17.29 -1.10
CA THR A 70 -8.27 -17.89 -1.54
C THR A 70 -8.09 -18.81 -2.75
N GLN A 71 -7.29 -18.42 -3.74
CA GLN A 71 -7.06 -19.23 -4.95
C GLN A 71 -6.37 -20.59 -4.68
N LYS A 72 -5.68 -20.74 -3.56
CA LYS A 72 -5.01 -22.01 -3.18
C LYS A 72 -5.97 -22.99 -2.51
N ILE A 73 -6.94 -22.48 -1.76
CA ILE A 73 -7.94 -23.30 -1.06
C ILE A 73 -8.83 -24.05 -2.08
N ASP A 74 -9.23 -23.37 -3.15
CA ASP A 74 -10.09 -23.97 -4.20
C ASP A 74 -9.41 -25.11 -4.99
N GLN A 75 -8.07 -25.16 -5.02
CA GLN A 75 -7.32 -26.21 -5.73
C GLN A 75 -7.16 -27.49 -4.89
N ASP A 76 -7.08 -27.35 -3.57
CA ASP A 76 -6.90 -28.47 -2.65
C ASP A 76 -8.19 -29.29 -2.46
N ASP A 77 -9.37 -28.66 -2.45
CA ASP A 77 -10.66 -29.35 -2.30
C ASP A 77 -11.05 -30.20 -3.52
N SER A 78 -10.61 -29.83 -4.73
CA SER A 78 -10.87 -30.61 -5.96
C SER A 78 -10.11 -31.94 -6.03
N SER A 79 -9.11 -32.14 -5.16
CA SER A 79 -8.21 -33.29 -5.20
C SER A 79 -8.68 -34.47 -4.34
N ASN A 80 -9.76 -34.31 -3.55
CA ASN A 80 -10.12 -35.25 -2.49
C ASN A 80 -11.43 -36.05 -2.71
N GLU A 81 -12.18 -35.83 -3.79
CA GLU A 81 -13.45 -36.56 -4.02
C GLU A 81 -13.30 -37.95 -4.70
N GLY A 82 -12.08 -38.45 -4.91
CA GLY A 82 -11.84 -39.58 -5.83
C GLY A 82 -11.46 -40.95 -5.26
N LYS A 83 -11.41 -41.17 -3.93
CA LYS A 83 -10.79 -42.41 -3.39
C LYS A 83 -11.62 -43.33 -2.51
N ASP A 84 -12.89 -43.05 -2.26
CA ASP A 84 -13.77 -43.98 -1.51
C ASP A 84 -14.60 -44.85 -2.46
N GLY A 85 -13.92 -45.48 -3.43
CA GLY A 85 -14.49 -46.52 -4.28
C GLY A 85 -14.48 -47.86 -3.56
N ILE A 86 -15.58 -48.16 -2.89
CA ILE A 86 -15.94 -49.41 -2.21
C ILE A 86 -15.45 -50.64 -2.99
N SER A 87 -14.43 -51.35 -2.49
CA SER A 87 -14.19 -52.75 -2.87
C SER A 87 -15.00 -53.66 -1.95
N GLY A 88 -16.29 -53.80 -2.26
CA GLY A 88 -17.18 -54.74 -1.61
C GLY A 88 -17.06 -56.13 -2.24
N THR A 89 -16.72 -57.11 -1.40
CA THR A 89 -16.96 -58.58 -1.48
C THR A 89 -16.67 -59.33 -2.76
#